data_AF-A0AAN6JWF7-F1
#
_entry.id   AF-A0AAN6JWF7-F1
#
_cell.length_a   1.000
_cell.length_b   1.000
_cell.length_c   1.000
_cell.angle_alpha   90.00
_cell.angle_beta   90.00
_cell.angle_gamma   90.00
#
_symmetry.space_group_name_H-M   'P 1'
#
loop_
_entity.id
_entity.type
_entity.pdbx_description
1 polymer ?
#
loop_
_entity_poly.entity_id
_entity_poly.type
_entity_poly.pdbx_seq_one_letter_code
_entity_poly.pdbx_strand_id
1 'polypeptide(L)'
;MRFVRNACAQKLGFANAELLQKTDWEKVKIDPRRSSPRLPKWIWKHDCEAYAHANYHKVVESMKRGVRLEDDASIPPNYPPGYKYEAWNIEKIMVDVRAGKEVDLGPGDWS
;
A
#
# COMPACT_ATOMS: atom_id res chain seq x y z
N MET A 1 0.72 -5.77 -13.45
CA MET A 1 1.62 -5.82 -12.27
C MET A 1 1.68 -4.53 -11.44
N ARG A 2 1.09 -3.39 -11.86
CA ARG A 2 1.21 -2.11 -11.14
C ARG A 2 0.00 -1.71 -10.31
N PHE A 3 -1.20 -2.14 -10.71
CA PHE A 3 -2.46 -1.65 -10.14
C PHE A 3 -2.55 -1.81 -8.63
N VAL A 4 -2.51 -3.04 -8.11
CA VAL A 4 -2.63 -3.32 -6.66
C VAL A 4 -1.56 -2.60 -5.85
N ARG A 5 -0.29 -2.70 -6.29
CA ARG A 5 0.84 -2.00 -5.65
C ARG A 5 0.61 -0.49 -5.56
N ASN A 6 0.20 0.14 -6.66
CA ASN A 6 -0.04 1.59 -6.69
C ASN A 6 -1.22 1.98 -5.79
N ALA A 7 -2.30 1.18 -5.80
CA ALA A 7 -3.45 1.41 -4.95
C ALA A 7 -3.08 1.33 -3.45
N CYS A 8 -2.23 0.38 -3.06
CA CYS A 8 -1.68 0.30 -1.71
C CYS A 8 -0.81 1.51 -1.36
N ALA A 9 0.08 1.93 -2.27
CA ALA A 9 0.96 3.07 -2.06
C ALA A 9 0.17 4.39 -1.93
N GLN A 10 -0.92 4.55 -2.68
CA GLN A 10 -1.84 5.68 -2.55
C GLN A 10 -2.52 5.70 -1.17
N LYS A 11 -3.10 4.57 -0.74
CA LYS A 11 -3.67 4.43 0.61
C LYS A 11 -2.68 4.78 1.72
N LEU A 12 -1.45 4.27 1.61
CA LEU A 12 -0.38 4.59 2.55
C LEU A 12 -0.03 6.09 2.55
N GLY A 13 -0.04 6.71 1.37
CA GLY A 13 0.13 8.15 1.22
C GLY A 13 -0.91 8.95 2.01
N PHE A 14 -2.19 8.56 1.95
CA PHE A 14 -3.24 9.18 2.76
C PHE A 14 -3.03 8.99 4.26
N ALA A 15 -2.67 7.77 4.70
CA ALA A 15 -2.38 7.50 6.11
C ALA A 15 -1.19 8.33 6.63
N ASN A 16 -0.13 8.46 5.84
CA ASN A 16 1.03 9.29 6.18
C ASN A 16 0.68 10.79 6.17
N ALA A 17 -0.12 11.25 5.22
CA ALA A 17 -0.58 12.64 5.18
C ALA A 17 -1.45 12.99 6.40
N GLU A 18 -2.36 12.10 6.77
CA GLU A 18 -3.19 12.24 7.98
C GLU A 18 -2.31 12.33 9.25
N LEU A 19 -1.33 11.43 9.39
CA LEU A 19 -0.37 11.45 10.50
C LEU A 19 0.32 12.81 10.62
N LEU A 20 0.87 13.32 9.51
CA LEU A 20 1.58 14.60 9.50
C LEU A 20 0.66 15.79 9.79
N GLN A 21 -0.59 15.75 9.35
CA GLN A 21 -1.58 16.79 9.64
C GLN A 21 -2.04 16.79 11.11
N LYS A 22 -2.16 15.62 11.73
CA LYS A 22 -2.55 15.47 13.15
C LYS A 22 -1.38 15.67 14.13
N THR A 23 -0.15 15.68 13.62
CA THR A 23 1.05 15.76 14.43
C THR A 23 1.17 17.14 15.11
N ASP A 24 1.26 17.12 16.43
CA ASP A 24 1.58 18.29 17.25
C ASP A 24 3.10 18.53 17.20
N TRP A 25 3.52 19.49 16.37
CA TRP A 25 4.93 19.79 16.09
C TRP A 25 5.73 20.24 17.31
N GLU A 26 5.09 20.79 18.34
CA GLU A 26 5.78 21.13 19.59
C GLU A 26 6.21 19.88 20.35
N LYS A 27 5.42 18.81 20.28
CA LYS A 27 5.77 17.51 20.87
C LYS A 27 6.76 16.70 20.04
N VAL A 28 6.84 16.94 18.72
CA VAL A 28 7.83 16.30 17.83
C VAL A 28 9.26 16.71 18.17
N LYS A 29 9.46 17.95 18.64
CA LYS A 29 10.79 18.43 19.08
C LYS A 29 11.37 17.56 20.21
N ILE A 30 10.51 16.90 20.98
CA ILE A 30 10.87 16.03 22.11
C ILE A 30 11.03 14.57 21.64
N ASP A 31 10.13 14.09 20.76
CA ASP A 31 10.22 12.74 20.16
C ASP A 31 9.92 12.79 18.65
N PRO A 32 10.97 12.80 17.79
CA PRO A 32 10.84 12.85 16.34
C PRO A 32 10.07 11.67 15.73
N ARG A 33 10.03 10.51 16.42
CA ARG A 33 9.39 9.28 15.92
C ARG A 33 7.88 9.45 15.76
N ARG A 34 7.27 10.39 16.48
CA ARG A 34 5.84 10.71 16.41
C ARG A 34 5.37 11.23 15.05
N SER A 35 6.30 11.82 14.29
CA SER A 35 6.02 12.38 12.95
C SER A 35 6.56 11.51 11.81
N SER A 36 7.18 10.37 12.12
CA SER A 36 7.88 9.56 11.13
C SER A 36 6.87 8.86 10.22
N PRO A 37 6.85 9.17 8.91
CA PRO A 37 5.96 8.49 7.97
C PRO A 37 6.31 7.01 7.89
N ARG A 38 5.30 6.16 7.66
CA ARG A 38 5.52 4.74 7.41
C ARG A 38 6.23 4.56 6.07
N LEU A 39 7.39 3.90 6.10
CA LEU A 39 8.19 3.58 4.91
C LEU A 39 8.44 2.05 4.84
N PRO A 40 7.42 1.27 4.44
CA PRO A 40 7.46 -0.17 4.53
C PRO A 40 8.40 -0.83 3.52
N LYS A 41 8.95 -2.00 3.88
CA LYS A 41 9.98 -2.71 3.11
C LYS A 41 9.54 -3.04 1.70
N TRP A 42 8.28 -3.40 1.52
CA TRP A 42 7.72 -3.74 0.21
C TRP A 42 7.75 -2.55 -0.76
N ILE A 43 7.85 -1.30 -0.28
CA ILE A 43 8.05 -0.13 -1.13
C ILE A 43 9.51 0.00 -1.54
N TRP A 44 10.40 0.25 -0.57
CA TRP A 44 11.76 0.72 -0.85
C TRP A 44 12.74 -0.38 -1.26
N LYS A 45 12.45 -1.65 -0.92
CA LYS A 45 13.31 -2.79 -1.28
C LYS A 45 12.94 -3.42 -2.62
N HIS A 46 11.87 -2.95 -3.26
CA HIS A 46 11.34 -3.59 -4.48
C HIS A 46 12.06 -3.11 -5.75
N ASP A 47 12.70 -4.03 -6.45
CA ASP A 47 13.16 -3.84 -7.82
C ASP A 47 12.01 -4.12 -8.80
N CYS A 48 11.49 -3.07 -9.43
CA CYS A 48 10.35 -3.20 -10.33
C CYS A 48 10.71 -3.75 -11.72
N GLU A 49 11.94 -3.53 -12.18
CA GLU A 49 12.39 -3.96 -13.50
C GLU A 49 12.64 -5.46 -13.47
N ALA A 50 13.47 -5.92 -12.53
CA ALA A 50 13.74 -7.35 -12.35
C ALA A 50 12.44 -8.14 -12.09
N TYR A 51 11.54 -7.59 -11.28
CA TYR A 51 10.24 -8.22 -11.02
C TYR A 51 9.39 -8.33 -12.29
N ALA A 52 9.38 -7.30 -13.13
CA ALA A 52 8.62 -7.32 -14.36
C ALA A 52 9.15 -8.38 -15.33
N HIS A 53 10.46 -8.45 -15.53
CA HIS A 53 11.10 -9.47 -16.36
C HIS A 53 10.82 -10.89 -15.85
N ALA A 54 10.96 -11.12 -14.54
CA ALA A 54 10.78 -12.45 -13.94
C ALA A 54 9.33 -12.97 -14.01
N ASN A 55 8.33 -12.08 -14.03
CA ASN A 55 6.92 -12.47 -13.89
C ASN A 55 6.04 -12.14 -15.11
N TYR A 56 6.54 -11.42 -16.10
CA TYR A 56 5.74 -10.97 -17.26
C TYR A 56 4.94 -12.10 -17.91
N HIS A 57 5.61 -13.19 -18.30
CA HIS A 57 4.97 -14.31 -18.97
C HIS A 57 3.93 -15.01 -18.09
N LYS A 58 4.21 -15.19 -16.79
CA LYS A 58 3.25 -15.77 -15.85
C LYS A 58 1.98 -14.92 -15.76
N VAL A 59 2.14 -13.60 -15.67
CA VAL A 59 1.02 -12.66 -15.62
C VAL A 59 0.20 -12.71 -16.91
N VAL A 60 0.85 -12.79 -18.08
CA VAL A 60 0.16 -12.92 -19.36
C VAL A 60 -0.68 -14.20 -19.42
N GLU A 61 -0.12 -15.33 -19.00
CA GLU A 61 -0.85 -16.60 -18.97
C GLU A 61 -2.00 -16.58 -17.96
N SER A 62 -1.82 -15.99 -16.79
CA SER A 62 -2.89 -15.82 -15.80
C SER A 62 -4.00 -14.89 -16.29
N MET A 63 -3.66 -13.81 -16.99
CA MET A 63 -4.64 -12.94 -17.65
C MET A 63 -5.45 -13.69 -18.70
N LYS A 64 -4.82 -14.52 -19.55
CA LYS A 64 -5.53 -15.34 -20.56
C LYS A 64 -6.51 -16.33 -19.92
N ARG A 65 -6.17 -16.83 -18.72
CA ARG A 65 -7.02 -17.74 -17.93
C ARG A 65 -8.09 -17.02 -17.09
N GLY A 66 -8.11 -15.68 -17.10
CA GLY A 66 -9.01 -14.89 -16.25
C GLY A 66 -8.65 -14.92 -14.76
N VAL A 67 -7.42 -15.32 -14.41
CA VAL A 67 -6.93 -15.35 -13.03
C VAL A 67 -6.38 -13.97 -12.67
N ARG A 68 -6.88 -13.39 -11.57
CA ARG A 68 -6.36 -12.13 -11.02
C ARG A 68 -4.93 -12.33 -10.52
N LEU A 69 -4.13 -11.27 -10.56
CA LEU A 69 -2.73 -11.30 -10.14
C LEU A 69 -2.57 -11.78 -8.68
N GLU A 70 -3.46 -11.31 -7.80
CA GLU A 70 -3.50 -11.62 -6.38
C GLU A 70 -4.03 -13.01 -6.05
N ASP A 71 -4.61 -13.71 -7.01
CA ASP A 71 -5.10 -15.08 -6.86
C ASP A 71 -4.11 -16.10 -7.46
N ASP A 72 -3.02 -15.66 -8.10
CA ASP A 72 -1.98 -16.52 -8.67
C ASP A 72 -0.79 -16.70 -7.70
N ALA A 73 -0.77 -17.83 -7.00
CA ALA A 73 0.29 -18.17 -6.04
C ALA A 73 1.69 -18.34 -6.66
N SER A 74 1.82 -18.45 -8.00
CA SER A 74 3.11 -18.57 -8.68
C SER A 74 3.82 -17.21 -8.87
N ILE A 75 3.12 -16.11 -8.59
CA ILE A 75 3.60 -14.74 -8.72
C ILE A 75 3.69 -14.13 -7.32
N PRO A 76 4.91 -13.88 -6.80
CA PRO A 76 5.06 -13.30 -5.47
C PRO A 76 4.48 -11.88 -5.42
N PRO A 77 3.81 -11.46 -4.34
CA PRO A 77 3.22 -10.13 -4.28
C PRO A 77 4.30 -9.04 -4.30
N ASN A 78 4.07 -7.99 -5.10
CA ASN A 78 4.86 -6.76 -5.09
C ASN A 78 4.17 -5.63 -4.32
N TYR A 79 3.32 -5.98 -3.38
CA TYR A 79 2.51 -5.12 -2.51
C TYR A 79 2.54 -5.73 -1.10
N PRO A 80 1.88 -5.16 -0.07
CA PRO A 80 1.92 -5.70 1.29
C PRO A 80 1.67 -7.22 1.33
N PRO A 81 2.61 -8.03 1.85
CA PRO A 81 2.43 -9.47 1.93
C PRO A 81 1.14 -9.86 2.65
N GLY A 82 0.38 -10.81 2.11
CA GLY A 82 -0.92 -11.23 2.66
C GLY A 82 -2.08 -10.26 2.40
N TYR A 83 -1.87 -9.14 1.70
CA TYR A 83 -2.96 -8.25 1.30
C TYR A 83 -3.73 -8.82 0.11
N LYS A 84 -5.06 -8.74 0.17
CA LYS A 84 -5.95 -8.98 -0.96
C LYS A 84 -6.56 -7.64 -1.36
N TYR A 85 -6.57 -7.34 -2.66
CA TYR A 85 -7.10 -6.07 -3.13
C TYR A 85 -8.60 -5.97 -2.83
N GLU A 86 -8.94 -4.94 -2.04
CA GLU A 86 -10.29 -4.45 -1.84
C GLU A 86 -10.42 -3.07 -2.47
N ALA A 87 -11.50 -2.86 -3.23
CA ALA A 87 -11.77 -1.58 -3.86
C ALA A 87 -12.00 -0.51 -2.78
N TRP A 88 -11.42 0.67 -2.99
CA TRP A 88 -11.54 1.79 -2.07
C TRP A 88 -11.80 3.08 -2.85
N ASN A 89 -12.42 4.04 -2.18
CA ASN A 89 -12.75 5.35 -2.72
C ASN A 89 -12.12 6.43 -1.84
N ILE A 90 -11.44 7.39 -2.46
CA ILE A 90 -10.87 8.55 -1.77
C ILE A 90 -11.93 9.34 -1.01
N GLU A 91 -13.14 9.49 -1.56
CA GLU A 91 -14.21 10.27 -0.91
C GLU A 91 -14.59 9.66 0.43
N LYS A 92 -14.69 8.31 0.49
CA LYS A 92 -14.96 7.59 1.74
C LYS A 92 -13.83 7.79 2.75
N ILE A 93 -12.58 7.66 2.31
CA ILE A 93 -11.41 7.90 3.17
C ILE A 93 -11.46 9.31 3.75
N MET A 94 -11.75 10.33 2.93
CA MET A 94 -11.83 11.71 3.40
C MET A 94 -12.99 11.95 4.37
N VAL A 95 -14.14 11.29 4.18
CA VAL A 95 -15.26 11.33 5.12
C VAL A 95 -14.87 10.71 6.46
N ASP A 96 -14.23 9.54 6.45
CA ASP A 96 -13.80 8.85 7.66
C ASP A 96 -12.75 9.66 8.44
N VAL A 97 -11.76 10.24 7.75
CA VAL A 97 -10.75 11.14 8.36
C VAL A 97 -11.39 12.37 9.00
N ARG A 98 -12.37 13.01 8.33
CA ARG A 98 -13.13 14.15 8.91
C ARG A 98 -13.94 13.75 10.13
N ALA A 99 -14.41 12.50 10.19
CA ALA A 99 -15.08 11.93 11.35
C ALA A 99 -14.10 11.48 12.45
N GLY A 100 -12.80 11.75 12.30
CA GLY A 100 -11.76 11.41 13.28
C GLY A 100 -11.26 9.96 13.22
N LYS A 101 -11.72 9.16 12.26
CA LYS A 101 -11.23 7.79 12.06
C LYS A 101 -9.92 7.80 11.30
N GLU A 102 -9.00 6.91 11.66
CA GLU A 102 -7.74 6.73 10.94
C GLU A 102 -7.96 6.09 9.57
N VAL A 103 -7.05 6.35 8.63
CA VAL A 103 -7.05 5.68 7.32
C VAL A 103 -6.82 4.17 7.48
N ASP A 104 -7.83 3.37 7.13
CA ASP A 104 -7.76 1.91 7.14
C ASP A 104 -6.99 1.36 5.93
N LEU A 105 -5.82 0.78 6.20
CA LEU A 105 -4.98 0.13 5.21
C LEU A 105 -5.46 -1.27 4.85
N GLY A 106 -6.29 -1.91 5.68
CA GLY A 106 -6.75 -3.29 5.50
C GLY A 106 -5.72 -4.34 5.94
N PRO A 107 -5.95 -5.62 5.61
CA PRO A 107 -5.11 -6.74 6.06
C PRO A 107 -3.70 -6.72 5.45
N GLY A 108 -2.83 -7.64 5.88
CA GLY A 108 -1.48 -7.81 5.34
C GLY A 108 -0.38 -7.05 6.08
N ASP A 109 0.86 -7.26 5.65
CA ASP A 109 2.05 -6.69 6.28
C ASP A 109 2.41 -5.34 5.66
N TRP A 110 2.06 -4.28 6.38
CA TRP A 110 2.30 -2.87 6.03
C TRP A 110 3.56 -2.29 6.70
N SER A 111 4.51 -3.13 7.12
CA SER A 111 5.78 -2.74 7.75
C SER A 111 7.02 -2.79 6.85
#